data_AF-A0A0Q5L761-F1
#
_entry.id   AF-A0A0Q5L761-F1
#
_cell.length_a   1.000
_cell.length_b   1.000
_cell.length_c   1.000
_cell.angle_alpha   90.00
_cell.angle_beta   90.00
_cell.angle_gamma   90.00
#
_symmetry.space_group_name_H-M   'P 1'
#
loop_
_entity.id
_entity.type
_entity.pdbx_description
1 polymer ?
#
loop_
_entity_poly.entity_id
_entity_poly.type
_entity_poly.pdbx_seq_one_letter_code
_entity_poly.pdbx_strand_id
1 'polypeptide(L)'
;MRDPRRDATETSPADVEPLVTEQAAGLRVALHALVTWSTSKSSRERLMVESDFPLRGDLPAFLLVNHLLFRGAVRPSEIADAIQTGPSNVSKIVRRLEGAGIVRRVPDPRDDRAVVVVLTTPGRSVARRISEAIERANAPATDGWTAEEFTALEELMLKLVRSLDALPGAPLSAASGVDLGENRP
;
A
#
# COMPACT_ATOMS: atom_id res chain seq x y z
N MET A 1 -20.70 33.51 -37.08
CA MET A 1 -20.50 33.23 -35.64
C MET A 1 -21.12 31.86 -35.37
N ARG A 2 -20.31 30.79 -35.33
CA ARG A 2 -20.77 29.42 -35.05
C ARG A 2 -20.88 29.24 -33.53
N ASP A 3 -22.01 28.72 -33.07
CA ASP A 3 -22.29 28.39 -31.67
C ASP A 3 -21.37 27.22 -31.23
N PRO A 4 -20.48 27.40 -30.22
CA PRO A 4 -19.57 26.35 -29.77
C PRO A 4 -20.26 25.22 -28.96
N ARG A 5 -21.57 25.29 -28.73
CA ARG A 5 -22.31 24.33 -27.87
C ARG A 5 -22.97 23.17 -28.64
N ARG A 6 -22.65 22.99 -29.93
CA ARG A 6 -23.27 21.96 -30.81
C ARG A 6 -22.43 20.71 -31.12
N ASP A 7 -21.31 20.51 -30.43
CA ASP A 7 -20.51 19.27 -30.49
C ASP A 7 -20.68 18.40 -29.23
N ALA A 8 -21.88 18.31 -28.68
CA ALA A 8 -22.20 17.24 -27.75
C ALA A 8 -22.36 15.94 -28.56
N THR A 9 -21.25 15.24 -28.76
CA THR A 9 -21.25 13.88 -29.32
C THR A 9 -22.11 13.02 -28.39
N GLU A 10 -23.20 12.45 -28.91
CA GLU A 10 -24.05 11.54 -28.14
C GLU A 10 -23.20 10.38 -27.61
N THR A 11 -23.23 10.16 -26.30
CA THR A 11 -22.51 9.05 -25.65
C THR A 11 -23.04 7.73 -26.19
N SER A 12 -22.18 6.99 -26.89
CA SER A 12 -22.43 5.66 -27.42
C SER A 12 -22.36 4.61 -26.30
N PRO A 13 -23.06 3.46 -26.39
CA PRO A 13 -22.85 2.33 -25.49
C PRO A 13 -21.37 1.91 -25.38
N ALA A 14 -20.60 2.05 -26.46
CA ALA A 14 -19.16 1.79 -26.47
C ALA A 14 -18.36 2.77 -25.59
N ASP A 15 -18.86 3.98 -25.34
CA ASP A 15 -18.19 4.99 -24.51
C ASP A 15 -18.27 4.68 -23.01
N VAL A 16 -19.21 3.82 -22.61
CA VAL A 16 -19.40 3.37 -21.22
C VAL A 16 -18.92 1.94 -20.98
N GLU A 17 -18.55 1.22 -22.05
CA GLU A 17 -17.98 -0.12 -21.95
C GLU A 17 -16.50 -0.07 -21.52
N PRO A 18 -16.08 -0.93 -20.57
CA PRO A 18 -14.67 -1.06 -20.26
C PRO A 18 -13.88 -1.52 -21.49
N LEU A 19 -12.78 -0.83 -21.79
CA LEU A 19 -11.84 -1.21 -22.87
C LEU A 19 -11.14 -2.55 -22.63
N VAL A 20 -11.32 -3.14 -21.44
CA VAL A 20 -10.78 -4.43 -21.04
C VAL A 20 -11.96 -5.35 -20.76
N THR A 21 -12.26 -6.26 -21.68
CA THR A 21 -13.37 -7.21 -21.56
C THR A 21 -12.93 -8.55 -20.95
N GLU A 22 -13.88 -9.28 -20.36
CA GLU A 22 -13.67 -10.54 -19.62
C GLU A 22 -13.01 -11.66 -20.45
N GLN A 23 -13.10 -11.64 -21.79
CA GLN A 23 -12.38 -12.59 -22.64
C GLN A 23 -10.84 -12.52 -22.48
N ALA A 24 -10.32 -11.44 -21.89
CA ALA A 24 -8.91 -11.24 -21.53
C ALA A 24 -8.67 -11.27 -20.01
N ALA A 25 -9.50 -11.96 -19.22
CA ALA A 25 -9.41 -12.14 -17.77
C ALA A 25 -8.18 -12.98 -17.32
N GLY A 26 -6.99 -12.54 -17.73
CA GLY A 26 -5.72 -13.06 -17.26
C GLY A 26 -5.19 -12.28 -16.05
N LEU A 27 -3.93 -12.55 -15.70
CA LEU A 27 -3.20 -11.97 -14.57
C LEU A 27 -3.35 -10.44 -14.44
N ARG A 28 -3.41 -9.69 -15.56
CA ARG A 28 -3.54 -8.23 -15.56
C ARG A 28 -4.83 -7.73 -14.91
N VAL A 29 -5.97 -8.39 -15.17
CA VAL A 29 -7.26 -8.01 -14.59
C VAL A 29 -7.26 -8.33 -13.09
N ALA A 30 -6.74 -9.50 -12.70
CA ALA A 30 -6.59 -9.88 -11.30
C ALA A 30 -5.70 -8.90 -10.52
N LEU A 31 -4.55 -8.51 -11.07
CA LEU A 31 -3.67 -7.51 -10.46
C LEU A 31 -4.35 -6.14 -10.34
N HIS A 32 -5.06 -5.69 -11.38
CA HIS A 32 -5.80 -4.42 -11.32
C HIS A 32 -6.88 -4.45 -10.24
N ALA A 33 -7.67 -5.52 -10.16
CA ALA A 33 -8.71 -5.69 -9.15
C ALA A 33 -8.11 -5.71 -7.73
N LEU A 34 -7.04 -6.49 -7.52
CA LEU A 34 -6.37 -6.59 -6.22
C LEU A 34 -5.77 -5.25 -5.77
N VAL A 35 -5.07 -4.54 -6.66
CA VAL A 35 -4.48 -3.22 -6.34
C VAL A 35 -5.58 -2.20 -6.07
N THR A 36 -6.64 -2.16 -6.88
CA THR A 36 -7.75 -1.23 -6.70
C THR A 36 -8.50 -1.50 -5.41
N TRP A 37 -8.77 -2.77 -5.10
CA TRP A 37 -9.40 -3.17 -3.85
C TRP A 37 -8.53 -2.83 -2.64
N SER A 38 -7.25 -3.22 -2.64
CA SER A 38 -6.32 -2.97 -1.52
C SER A 38 -6.07 -1.48 -1.25
N THR A 39 -6.16 -0.63 -2.29
CA THR A 39 -5.97 0.81 -2.17
C THR A 39 -7.27 1.58 -1.96
N SER A 40 -8.43 0.91 -2.07
CA SER A 40 -9.74 1.53 -1.89
C SER A 40 -9.95 2.09 -0.47
N LYS A 41 -10.68 3.20 -0.40
CA LYS A 41 -11.03 3.86 0.86
C LYS A 41 -11.75 2.90 1.81
N SER A 42 -12.75 2.17 1.30
CA SER A 42 -13.56 1.24 2.09
C SER A 42 -12.73 0.12 2.71
N SER A 43 -11.79 -0.46 1.97
CA SER A 43 -10.92 -1.53 2.49
C SER A 43 -9.95 -0.99 3.54
N ARG A 44 -9.35 0.19 3.31
CA ARG A 44 -8.44 0.81 4.27
C ARG A 44 -9.13 1.30 5.54
N GLU A 45 -10.34 1.88 5.43
CA GLU A 45 -11.13 2.31 6.58
C GLU A 45 -11.59 1.11 7.42
N ARG A 46 -11.98 0.00 6.77
CA ARG A 46 -12.31 -1.25 7.46
C ARG A 46 -11.13 -1.74 8.30
N LEU A 47 -9.94 -1.85 7.72
CA LEU A 47 -8.72 -2.29 8.43
C LEU A 47 -8.34 -1.34 9.57
N MET A 48 -8.51 -0.03 9.38
CA MET A 48 -8.25 0.97 10.43
C MET A 48 -9.19 0.78 11.64
N VAL A 49 -10.46 0.44 11.39
CA VAL A 49 -11.43 0.14 12.46
C VAL A 49 -11.12 -1.19 13.13
N GLU A 50 -10.89 -2.25 12.36
CA GLU A 50 -10.63 -3.61 12.87
C GLU A 50 -9.32 -3.73 13.67
N SER A 51 -8.36 -2.84 13.43
CA SER A 51 -7.09 -2.78 14.17
C SER A 51 -7.13 -1.93 15.45
N ASP A 52 -8.28 -1.31 15.76
CA ASP A 52 -8.42 -0.32 16.84
C ASP A 52 -7.32 0.74 16.75
N PHE A 53 -7.23 1.39 15.59
CA PHE A 53 -6.22 2.42 15.36
C PHE A 53 -6.51 3.67 16.22
N PRO A 54 -5.54 4.17 17.00
CA PRO A 54 -5.78 5.19 18.02
C PRO A 54 -6.15 6.57 17.49
N LEU A 55 -5.75 6.92 16.25
CA LEU A 55 -6.10 8.19 15.61
C LEU A 55 -7.30 7.99 14.69
N ARG A 56 -8.51 8.02 15.27
CA ARG A 56 -9.76 7.75 14.54
C ARG A 56 -9.94 8.68 13.34
N GLY A 57 -10.22 8.10 12.17
CA GLY A 57 -10.44 8.85 10.93
C GLY A 57 -9.16 9.39 10.27
N ASP A 58 -7.97 9.19 10.87
CA ASP A 58 -6.70 9.64 10.31
C ASP A 58 -6.08 8.56 9.41
N LEU A 59 -6.71 8.32 8.27
CA LEU A 59 -6.25 7.33 7.29
C LEU A 59 -4.78 7.54 6.88
N PRO A 60 -4.28 8.77 6.64
CA PRO A 60 -2.86 8.98 6.34
C PRO A 60 -1.93 8.54 7.47
N ALA A 61 -2.30 8.74 8.74
CA ALA A 61 -1.51 8.23 9.87
C ALA A 61 -1.53 6.71 9.95
N PHE A 62 -2.68 6.07 9.69
CA PHE A 62 -2.79 4.62 9.59
C PHE A 62 -1.87 4.06 8.49
N LEU A 63 -1.90 4.64 7.29
CA LEU A 63 -1.06 4.20 6.17
C LEU A 63 0.44 4.35 6.48
N LEU A 64 0.84 5.41 7.17
CA LEU A 64 2.23 5.60 7.59
C LEU A 64 2.68 4.50 8.57
N VAL A 65 1.85 4.17 9.57
CA VAL A 65 2.16 3.08 10.52
C VAL A 65 2.18 1.72 9.82
N ASN A 66 1.23 1.47 8.91
CA ASN A 66 1.22 0.28 8.07
C ASN A 66 2.50 0.18 7.21
N HIS A 67 3.02 1.30 6.73
CA HIS A 67 4.29 1.31 5.99
C HIS A 67 5.49 0.95 6.87
N LEU A 68 5.53 1.51 8.08
CA LEU A 68 6.56 1.20 9.08
C LEU A 68 6.52 -0.27 9.55
N LEU A 69 5.35 -0.92 9.51
CA LEU A 69 5.21 -2.35 9.80
C LEU A 69 6.05 -3.19 8.85
N PHE A 70 6.00 -2.91 7.55
CA PHE A 70 6.72 -3.68 6.52
C PHE A 70 8.17 -3.23 6.33
N ARG A 71 8.44 -1.92 6.44
CA ARG A 71 9.76 -1.34 6.14
C ARG A 71 10.69 -1.16 7.33
N GLY A 72 10.16 -1.16 8.54
CA GLY A 72 10.91 -0.67 9.70
C GLY A 72 11.17 0.84 9.62
N ALA A 73 12.41 1.26 9.85
CA ALA A 73 12.79 2.68 9.88
C ALA A 73 12.83 3.28 8.47
N VAL A 74 12.19 4.44 8.25
CA VAL A 74 12.10 5.06 6.91
C VAL A 74 12.31 6.57 6.95
N ARG A 75 12.87 7.14 5.88
CA ARG A 75 12.99 8.59 5.74
C ARG A 75 11.62 9.20 5.40
N PRO A 76 11.32 10.43 5.86
CA PRO A 76 10.07 11.11 5.51
C PRO A 76 9.83 11.27 4.01
N SER A 77 10.88 11.41 3.19
CA SER A 77 10.78 11.46 1.73
C SER A 77 10.28 10.14 1.14
N GLU A 78 10.77 9.01 1.65
CA GLU A 78 10.35 7.67 1.18
C GLU A 78 8.89 7.37 1.57
N ILE A 79 8.43 7.90 2.72
CA ILE A 79 7.01 7.86 3.08
C ILE A 79 6.19 8.69 2.10
N ALA A 80 6.64 9.90 1.78
CA ALA A 80 5.92 10.84 0.92
C ALA A 80 5.59 10.20 -0.43
N ASP A 81 6.58 9.54 -1.03
CA ASP A 81 6.41 8.82 -2.29
C ASP A 81 5.45 7.63 -2.14
N ALA A 82 5.61 6.83 -1.09
CA ALA A 82 4.82 5.61 -0.89
C ALA A 82 3.33 5.88 -0.61
N ILE A 83 3.01 6.94 0.15
CA ILE A 83 1.62 7.33 0.42
C ILE A 83 1.11 8.43 -0.54
N GLN A 84 1.87 8.73 -1.59
CA GLN A 84 1.52 9.68 -2.66
C GLN A 84 1.12 11.06 -2.12
N THR A 85 1.95 11.63 -1.24
CA THR A 85 1.70 12.93 -0.63
C THR A 85 2.95 13.81 -0.57
N GLY A 86 2.78 15.09 -0.26
CA GLY A 86 3.89 16.03 -0.17
C GLY A 86 4.66 15.93 1.17
N PRO A 87 5.97 16.29 1.21
CA PRO A 87 6.79 16.28 2.42
C PRO A 87 6.19 17.08 3.61
N SER A 88 5.55 18.21 3.30
CA SER A 88 4.86 19.03 4.30
C SER A 88 3.70 18.31 4.96
N ASN A 89 3.00 17.44 4.21
CA ASN A 89 1.91 16.63 4.76
C ASN A 89 2.45 15.47 5.59
N VAL A 90 3.49 14.76 5.13
CA VAL A 90 4.17 13.73 5.92
C VAL A 90 4.63 14.28 7.26
N SER A 91 5.23 15.47 7.27
CA SER A 91 5.68 16.13 8.49
C SER A 91 4.53 16.38 9.49
N LYS A 92 3.34 16.75 9.00
CA LYS A 92 2.12 16.90 9.82
C LYS A 92 1.65 15.56 10.38
N ILE A 93 1.62 14.51 9.56
CA ILE A 93 1.20 13.16 9.96
C ILE A 93 2.14 12.63 11.05
N VAL A 94 3.46 12.72 10.84
CA VAL A 94 4.45 12.26 11.82
C VAL A 94 4.31 13.00 13.15
N ARG A 95 4.08 14.32 13.14
CA ARG A 95 3.84 15.07 14.39
C ARG A 95 2.62 14.58 15.16
N ARG A 96 1.53 14.22 14.47
CA ARG A 96 0.34 13.65 15.13
C ARG A 96 0.65 12.29 15.75
N LEU A 97 1.38 11.44 15.02
CA LEU A 97 1.82 10.13 15.51
C LEU A 97 2.81 10.22 16.68
N GLU A 98 3.70 11.23 16.67
CA GLU A 98 4.60 11.53 17.80
C GLU A 98 3.81 12.00 19.02
N GLY A 99 2.83 12.90 18.83
CA GLY A 99 1.93 13.33 19.90
C GLY A 99 1.10 12.19 20.50
N ALA A 100 0.80 11.15 19.71
CA ALA A 100 0.17 9.92 20.16
C ALA A 100 1.16 8.87 20.72
N GLY A 101 2.46 9.16 20.72
CA GLY A 101 3.50 8.26 21.23
C GLY A 101 3.73 7.01 20.37
N ILE A 102 3.27 6.98 19.11
CA ILE A 102 3.32 5.82 18.20
C ILE A 102 4.65 5.78 17.43
N VAL A 103 5.16 6.95 17.06
CA VAL A 103 6.44 7.06 16.33
C VAL A 103 7.36 8.06 17.02
N ARG A 104 8.63 8.02 16.64
CA ARG A 104 9.62 9.05 16.94
C ARG A 104 10.60 9.18 15.79
N ARG A 105 11.24 10.35 15.68
CA ARG A 105 12.36 10.57 14.78
C ARG A 105 13.69 10.23 15.45
N VAL A 106 14.60 9.64 14.68
CA VAL A 106 15.97 9.32 15.12
C VAL A 106 16.97 9.60 13.99
N PRO A 107 18.25 9.85 14.28
CA PRO A 107 19.30 9.86 13.27
C PRO A 107 19.28 8.56 12.45
N ASP A 108 19.48 8.64 11.14
CA ASP A 108 19.62 7.45 10.30
C ASP A 108 20.97 6.78 10.60
N PRO A 109 21.03 5.51 11.06
CA PRO A 109 22.29 4.84 11.37
C PRO A 109 23.20 4.65 10.14
N ARG A 110 22.67 4.87 8.93
CA ARG A 110 23.43 4.78 7.67
C ARG A 110 23.93 6.13 7.17
N ASP A 111 23.47 7.23 7.78
CA ASP A 111 23.73 8.60 7.33
C ASP A 111 23.39 9.60 8.46
N ASP A 112 24.40 10.04 9.20
CA ASP A 112 24.23 10.95 10.35
C ASP A 112 23.58 12.29 9.99
N ARG A 113 23.52 12.66 8.72
CA ARG A 113 22.86 13.89 8.24
C ARG A 113 21.37 13.71 8.00
N ALA A 114 20.88 12.47 8.02
CA ALA A 114 19.50 12.14 7.77
C ALA A 114 18.75 11.73 9.04
N VAL A 115 17.43 11.81 8.95
CA VAL A 115 16.51 11.42 10.01
C VAL A 115 15.52 10.40 9.47
N VAL A 116 15.30 9.35 10.23
CA VAL A 116 14.28 8.32 9.96
C VAL A 116 13.19 8.35 11.02
N VAL A 117 11.99 7.94 10.62
CA VAL A 117 10.84 7.72 11.49
C VAL A 117 10.85 6.25 11.89
N VAL A 118 10.69 5.98 13.19
CA VAL A 118 10.64 4.62 13.75
C VAL A 118 9.43 4.44 14.64
N LEU A 119 8.93 3.20 14.72
CA LEU A 119 7.91 2.83 15.71
C LEU A 119 8.50 2.83 17.12
N THR A 120 7.77 3.42 18.06
CA THR A 120 8.02 3.27 19.49
C THR A 120 7.53 1.90 19.99
N THR A 121 7.75 1.57 21.26
CA THR A 121 7.17 0.36 21.87
C THR A 121 5.63 0.34 21.77
N PRO A 122 4.89 1.41 22.15
CA PRO A 122 3.46 1.48 21.86
C PRO A 122 3.11 1.37 20.37
N GLY A 123 3.90 2.00 19.51
CA GLY A 123 3.67 1.95 18.06
C GLY A 123 3.83 0.56 17.46
N ARG A 124 4.74 -0.26 17.98
CA ARG A 124 4.88 -1.67 17.59
C ARG A 124 3.65 -2.48 17.97
N SER A 125 3.04 -2.22 19.12
CA SER A 125 1.77 -2.85 19.51
C SER A 125 0.64 -2.45 18.57
N VAL A 126 0.56 -1.18 18.16
CA VAL A 126 -0.40 -0.72 17.14
C VAL A 126 -0.16 -1.44 15.80
N ALA A 127 1.09 -1.47 15.33
CA ALA A 127 1.45 -2.12 14.07
C ALA A 127 1.11 -3.63 14.07
N ARG A 128 1.30 -4.32 15.20
CA ARG A 128 0.87 -5.72 15.35
C ARG A 128 -0.64 -5.89 15.20
N ARG A 129 -1.45 -5.03 15.83
CA ARG A 129 -2.91 -5.09 15.65
C ARG A 129 -3.33 -4.84 14.20
N ILE A 130 -2.60 -4.01 13.47
CA ILE A 130 -2.81 -3.83 12.03
C ILE A 130 -2.52 -5.14 11.27
N SER A 131 -1.37 -5.78 11.53
CA SER A 131 -1.03 -7.08 10.93
C SER A 131 -2.11 -8.14 11.19
N GLU A 132 -2.51 -8.27 12.46
CA GLU A 132 -3.53 -9.24 12.87
C GLU A 132 -4.92 -8.94 12.25
N ALA A 133 -5.25 -7.66 12.04
CA ALA A 133 -6.48 -7.26 11.34
C ALA A 133 -6.43 -7.64 9.85
N ILE A 134 -5.29 -7.44 9.19
CA ILE A 134 -5.09 -7.85 7.79
C ILE A 134 -5.25 -9.37 7.66
N GLU A 135 -4.62 -10.14 8.54
CA GLU A 135 -4.72 -11.60 8.56
C GLU A 135 -6.18 -12.05 8.74
N ARG A 136 -6.88 -11.51 9.73
CA ARG A 136 -8.30 -11.85 9.97
C ARG A 136 -9.21 -11.46 8.80
N ALA A 137 -9.00 -10.28 8.21
CA ALA A 137 -9.83 -9.80 7.10
C ALA A 137 -9.63 -10.65 5.83
N ASN A 138 -8.44 -11.21 5.64
CA ASN A 138 -8.09 -12.00 4.47
C ASN A 138 -8.34 -13.50 4.64
N ALA A 139 -8.43 -14.03 5.86
CA ALA A 139 -8.62 -15.46 6.11
C ALA A 139 -9.80 -16.08 5.33
N PRO A 140 -10.99 -15.43 5.23
CA PRO A 140 -12.11 -15.99 4.46
C PRO A 140 -11.86 -16.06 2.95
N ALA A 141 -10.92 -15.26 2.41
CA ALA A 141 -10.62 -15.27 0.97
C ALA A 141 -9.99 -16.58 0.51
N THR A 142 -9.43 -17.34 1.44
CA THR A 142 -8.80 -18.65 1.21
C THR A 142 -9.61 -19.81 1.78
N ASP A 143 -10.86 -19.57 2.19
CA ASP A 143 -11.75 -20.64 2.65
C ASP A 143 -11.96 -21.66 1.52
N GLY A 144 -11.69 -22.94 1.82
CA GLY A 144 -11.82 -24.03 0.86
C GLY A 144 -10.60 -24.25 -0.04
N TRP A 145 -9.53 -23.48 0.13
CA TRP A 145 -8.26 -23.72 -0.58
C TRP A 145 -7.52 -24.90 0.06
N THR A 146 -6.88 -25.71 -0.78
CA THR A 146 -5.94 -26.74 -0.35
C THR A 146 -4.61 -26.12 0.06
N ALA A 147 -3.81 -26.87 0.84
CA ALA A 147 -2.47 -26.43 1.22
C ALA A 147 -1.56 -26.28 -0.02
N GLU A 148 -1.76 -27.14 -1.02
CA GLU A 148 -1.04 -27.12 -2.29
C GLU A 148 -1.37 -25.87 -3.11
N GLU A 149 -2.64 -25.48 -3.22
CA GLU A 149 -3.06 -24.25 -3.92
C GLU A 149 -2.50 -23.00 -3.24
N PHE A 150 -2.56 -22.95 -1.90
CA PHE A 150 -2.01 -21.82 -1.14
C PHE A 150 -0.50 -21.70 -1.32
N THR A 151 0.22 -22.83 -1.22
CA THR A 151 1.68 -22.89 -1.45
C THR A 151 2.02 -22.45 -2.86
N ALA A 152 1.30 -22.93 -3.88
CA ALA A 152 1.51 -22.55 -5.26
C ALA A 152 1.25 -21.04 -5.48
N LEU A 153 0.21 -20.47 -4.87
CA LEU A 153 -0.03 -19.03 -4.93
C LEU A 153 1.13 -18.24 -4.31
N GLU A 154 1.57 -18.62 -3.12
CA GLU A 154 2.67 -17.95 -2.42
C GLU A 154 3.95 -17.95 -3.27
N GLU A 155 4.34 -19.11 -3.80
CA GLU A 155 5.52 -19.25 -4.66
C GLU A 155 5.42 -18.41 -5.93
N LEU A 156 4.27 -18.45 -6.62
CA LEU A 156 4.06 -17.70 -7.85
C LEU A 156 4.00 -16.19 -7.61
N MET A 157 3.39 -15.74 -6.51
CA MET A 157 3.34 -14.33 -6.12
C MET A 157 4.72 -13.80 -5.77
N LEU A 158 5.51 -14.54 -4.98
CA LEU A 158 6.89 -14.18 -4.66
C LEU A 158 7.76 -14.12 -5.93
N LYS A 159 7.61 -15.10 -6.83
CA LYS A 159 8.31 -15.11 -8.13
C LYS A 159 7.92 -13.91 -8.99
N LEU A 160 6.64 -13.58 -9.07
CA LEU A 160 6.13 -12.43 -9.82
C LEU A 160 6.70 -11.13 -9.25
N VAL A 161 6.60 -10.93 -7.94
CA VAL A 161 7.07 -9.72 -7.27
C VAL A 161 8.58 -9.53 -7.44
N ARG A 162 9.39 -10.59 -7.33
CA ARG A 162 10.84 -10.53 -7.64
C ARG A 162 11.12 -10.17 -9.10
N SER A 163 10.36 -10.74 -10.04
CA SER A 163 10.53 -10.48 -11.47
C SER A 163 10.18 -9.03 -11.81
N LEU A 164 9.14 -8.48 -11.19
CA LEU A 164 8.76 -7.08 -11.32
C LEU A 164 9.79 -6.14 -10.67
N ASP A 165 10.38 -6.54 -9.54
CA ASP A 165 11.42 -5.75 -8.87
C ASP A 165 12.71 -5.63 -9.69
N ALA A 166 13.02 -6.65 -10.49
CA ALA A 166 14.17 -6.65 -11.40
C ALA A 166 13.96 -5.79 -12.66
N LEU A 167 12.75 -5.27 -12.91
CA LEU A 167 12.50 -4.40 -14.06
C LEU A 167 13.15 -3.02 -13.88
N PRO A 168 13.75 -2.45 -14.95
CA PRO A 168 14.37 -1.13 -14.86
C PRO A 168 13.34 -0.03 -14.65
N GLY A 169 13.69 0.96 -13.81
CA GLY A 169 12.98 2.25 -13.70
C GLY A 169 12.00 2.39 -12.54
N ALA A 170 11.53 1.30 -11.92
CA ALA A 170 10.63 1.36 -10.77
C ALA A 170 10.65 0.05 -9.93
N PRO A 171 11.75 -0.26 -9.22
CA PRO A 171 11.81 -1.46 -8.40
C PRO A 171 10.71 -1.43 -7.32
N LEU A 172 9.94 -2.52 -7.24
CA LEU A 172 8.90 -2.72 -6.24
C LEU A 172 9.45 -2.58 -4.82
N SER A 173 10.67 -3.05 -4.54
CA SER A 173 11.35 -2.93 -3.26
C SER A 173 11.61 -1.48 -2.87
N ALA A 174 11.84 -0.57 -3.81
CA ALA A 174 11.92 0.86 -3.49
C ALA A 174 10.55 1.44 -3.08
N ALA A 175 9.47 0.97 -3.72
CA ALA A 175 8.10 1.44 -3.48
C ALA A 175 7.38 0.73 -2.31
N SER A 176 7.74 -0.51 -1.99
CA SER A 176 7.21 -1.30 -0.87
C SER A 176 8.12 -1.28 0.36
N GLY A 177 9.43 -1.13 0.16
CA GLY A 177 10.51 -1.22 1.17
C GLY A 177 10.60 -2.56 1.88
N VAL A 178 9.97 -3.58 1.28
CA VAL A 178 10.19 -4.97 1.64
C VAL A 178 11.39 -5.45 0.85
N ASP A 179 12.40 -5.96 1.55
CA ASP A 179 13.49 -6.70 0.93
C ASP A 179 12.95 -8.06 0.49
N LEU A 180 12.91 -8.28 -0.82
CA LEU A 180 12.37 -9.48 -1.44
C LEU A 180 13.43 -10.57 -1.66
N GLY A 181 14.64 -10.33 -1.14
CA GLY A 181 15.83 -11.16 -1.28
C GLY A 181 16.55 -10.92 -2.61
N GLU A 182 17.88 -10.91 -2.56
CA GLU A 182 18.71 -10.89 -3.76
C GLU A 182 18.57 -12.21 -4.53
N ASN A 183 18.11 -12.14 -5.77
CA ASN A 183 18.76 -12.90 -6.83
C ASN A 183 19.48 -11.89 -7.71
N ARG A 184 20.52 -11.25 -7.17
CA ARG A 184 21.51 -10.59 -8.02
C ARG A 184 22.32 -11.70 -8.71
N PRO A 185 22.49 -11.64 -10.03
CA PRO A 185 23.28 -12.61 -10.76
C PRO A 185 24.73 -12.68 -10.27
#